data_AF-A0A225M6E7-F1
#
_entry.id   AF-A0A225M6E7-F1
#
_cell.length_a   1.000
_cell.length_b   1.000
_cell.length_c   1.000
_cell.angle_alpha   90.00
_cell.angle_beta   90.00
_cell.angle_gamma   90.00
#
_symmetry.space_group_name_H-M   'P 1'
#
loop_
_entity.id
_entity.type
_entity.pdbx_description
1 polymer ?
#
loop_
_entity_poly.entity_id
_entity_poly.type
_entity_poly.pdbx_seq_one_letter_code
_entity_poly.pdbx_strand_id
1 'polypeptide(L)' 'MTQVTLQDGILSGTTAQILLRTLVDNGVRDVFALPGIQNSDLFDALYDAKGLRTISDQ' A
#
# COMPACT_ATOMS: atom_id res chain seq x y z
N MET A 1 1.82 16.22 23.41
CA MET A 1 2.33 16.07 22.04
C MET A 1 2.95 14.70 21.94
N THR A 2 2.36 13.77 21.20
CA THR A 2 2.88 12.40 21.08
C THR A 2 3.94 12.38 19.99
N GLN A 3 5.17 12.05 20.34
CA GLN A 3 6.27 11.95 19.41
C GLN A 3 6.13 10.62 18.64
N VAL A 4 5.81 10.68 17.35
CA VAL A 4 5.81 9.49 16.49
C VAL A 4 7.25 9.22 16.09
N THR A 5 7.87 8.22 16.70
CA THR A 5 9.19 7.74 16.28
C THR A 5 9.01 6.94 15.00
N LEU A 6 9.36 7.55 13.86
CA LEU A 6 9.38 6.86 12.57
C LEU A 6 10.56 5.89 12.57
N GLN A 7 10.30 4.60 12.29
CA GLN A 7 11.37 3.63 12.12
C GLN A 7 12.21 3.98 10.88
N ASP A 8 13.53 3.80 10.96
CA ASP A 8 14.42 4.02 9.83
C ASP A 8 13.98 3.14 8.64
N GLY A 9 13.79 3.78 7.47
CA GLY A 9 13.34 3.11 6.25
C GLY A 9 11.82 3.10 6.02
N ILE A 10 10.99 3.55 6.98
CA ILE A 10 9.52 3.61 6.79
C ILE A 10 9.10 4.56 5.66
N LEU A 11 9.91 5.60 5.40
CA LEU A 11 9.69 6.59 4.35
C LEU A 11 10.44 6.27 3.04
N SER A 12 10.96 5.05 2.90
CA SER A 12 11.62 4.65 1.65
C SER A 12 10.60 4.16 0.62
N GLY A 13 10.56 4.83 -0.54
CA GLY A 13 9.68 4.49 -1.66
C GLY A 13 8.64 5.57 -1.97
N THR A 14 7.72 5.25 -2.89
CA THR A 14 6.60 6.12 -3.23
C THR A 14 5.53 6.11 -2.13
N THR A 15 4.67 7.12 -2.09
CA THR A 15 3.53 7.15 -1.16
C THR A 15 2.65 5.90 -1.28
N ALA A 16 2.46 5.38 -2.50
CA ALA A 16 1.72 4.14 -2.73
C ALA A 16 2.40 2.94 -2.05
N GLN A 17 3.72 2.77 -2.23
CA GLN A 17 4.48 1.70 -1.58
C GLN A 17 4.45 1.79 -0.06
N ILE A 18 4.55 3.01 0.49
CA ILE A 18 4.48 3.25 1.94
C ILE A 18 3.09 2.91 2.47
N LEU A 19 2.03 3.31 1.76
CA LEU A 19 0.64 2.99 2.11
C LEU A 19 0.43 1.47 2.15
N LEU A 20 0.79 0.76 1.08
CA LEU A 20 0.58 -0.69 0.99
C LEU A 20 1.35 -1.47 2.06
N ARG A 21 2.59 -1.05 2.34
CA ARG A 21 3.38 -1.63 3.44
C ARG A 21 2.72 -1.39 4.79
N THR A 22 2.25 -0.18 5.04
CA THR A 22 1.52 0.16 6.27
C THR A 22 0.27 -0.72 6.43
N LEU A 23 -0.46 -0.99 5.35
CA LEU A 23 -1.61 -1.88 5.38
C LEU A 23 -1.20 -3.32 5.78
N VAL A 24 -0.16 -3.86 5.16
CA VAL A 24 0.38 -5.20 5.48
C VAL A 24 0.85 -5.28 6.93
N ASP A 25 1.61 -4.29 7.39
CA ASP A 25 2.14 -4.24 8.75
C ASP A 25 1.02 -4.18 9.81
N ASN A 26 -0.15 -3.65 9.43
CA ASN A 26 -1.36 -3.61 10.26
C ASN A 26 -2.30 -4.80 10.01
N GLY A 27 -1.84 -5.85 9.33
CA GLY A 27 -2.56 -7.11 9.17
C GLY A 27 -3.61 -7.13 8.07
N VAL A 28 -3.69 -6.09 7.22
CA VAL A 28 -4.55 -6.10 6.03
C VAL A 28 -3.97 -7.07 5.01
N ARG A 29 -4.83 -7.93 4.45
CA ARG A 29 -4.45 -8.96 3.46
C ARG A 29 -5.20 -8.86 2.15
N ASP A 30 -6.39 -8.27 2.17
CA ASP A 30 -7.27 -8.17 1.01
C ASP A 30 -7.56 -6.70 0.72
N VAL A 31 -7.41 -6.31 -0.55
CA VAL A 31 -7.76 -4.98 -1.05
C VAL A 31 -8.79 -5.13 -2.15
N PHE A 32 -9.98 -4.56 -1.95
CA PHE A 32 -11.03 -4.49 -2.94
C PHE A 32 -10.94 -3.13 -3.64
N ALA A 33 -10.54 -3.11 -4.91
CA ALA A 33 -10.32 -1.88 -5.65
C ALA A 33 -10.54 -2.07 -7.15
N LEU A 34 -10.91 -0.99 -7.85
CA LEU A 34 -11.02 -0.95 -9.30
C LEU A 34 -9.94 -0.02 -9.90
N PRO A 35 -9.29 -0.43 -11.00
CA PRO A 35 -8.29 0.39 -11.66
C PRO A 35 -8.93 1.58 -12.37
N GLY A 36 -8.21 2.71 -12.38
CA GLY A 36 -8.58 3.95 -13.04
C GLY A 36 -7.36 4.83 -13.26
N ILE A 37 -7.48 5.83 -14.15
CA ILE A 37 -6.34 6.69 -14.50
C ILE A 37 -5.79 7.42 -13.27
N GLN A 38 -6.66 7.81 -12.32
CA GLN A 38 -6.23 8.52 -11.11
C GLN A 38 -5.47 7.65 -10.10
N ASN A 39 -5.59 6.32 -10.19
CA ASN A 39 -4.97 5.39 -9.24
C ASN A 39 -4.01 4.41 -9.93
N SER A 40 -3.56 4.71 -11.14
CA SER A 40 -2.62 3.86 -11.90
C SER A 40 -1.37 3.52 -11.08
N ASP A 41 -0.76 4.53 -10.46
CA ASP A 41 0.48 4.35 -9.69
C ASP A 41 0.26 3.51 -8.42
N LEU A 42 -0.96 3.54 -7.86
CA LEU A 42 -1.35 2.67 -6.75
C LEU A 42 -1.52 1.23 -7.23
N PHE A 43 -2.11 1.03 -8.40
CA PHE A 43 -2.26 -0.29 -9.01
C PHE A 43 -0.91 -0.88 -9.42
N ASP A 44 0.00 -0.09 -9.97
CA ASP A 44 1.38 -0.50 -10.24
C ASP A 44 2.07 -0.96 -8.95
N ALA A 45 1.93 -0.20 -7.86
CA ALA A 45 2.47 -0.60 -6.57
C ALA A 45 1.79 -1.87 -5.99
N LEU A 46 0.50 -2.07 -6.23
CA LEU A 46 -0.24 -3.26 -5.82
C LEU A 46 0.24 -4.52 -6.55
N TYR A 47 0.66 -4.42 -7.81
CA TYR A 47 1.25 -5.55 -8.55
C TYR A 47 2.53 -6.07 -7.89
N ASP A 48 3.35 -5.17 -7.34
CA ASP A 48 4.61 -5.51 -6.68
C ASP A 48 4.46 -5.80 -5.18
N ALA A 49 3.30 -5.50 -4.59
CA ALA A 49 3.06 -5.61 -3.16
C ALA A 49 2.93 -7.08 -2.72
N LYS A 50 3.92 -7.57 -1.97
CA LYS A 50 3.86 -8.88 -1.34
C LYS A 50 2.97 -8.84 -0.10
N GLY A 51 2.14 -9.86 0.07
CA GLY A 51 1.32 -10.02 1.27
C GLY A 51 -0.04 -9.33 1.23
N LEU A 52 -0.38 -8.68 0.11
CA LEU A 52 -1.73 -8.24 -0.24
C LEU A 52 -2.26 -9.05 -1.43
N ARG A 53 -3.54 -9.37 -1.37
CA ARG A 53 -4.32 -9.90 -2.49
C ARG A 53 -5.27 -8.81 -2.96
N THR A 54 -5.11 -8.39 -4.20
CA THR A 54 -6.04 -7.45 -4.85
C THR A 54 -7.21 -8.23 -5.44
N ILE A 55 -8.42 -7.79 -5.13
CA ILE A 55 -9.67 -8.33 -5.66
C ILE A 55 -10.35 -7.21 -6.44
N SER A 56 -10.42 -7.37 -7.75
CA SER A 56 -11.11 -6.47 -8.69
C SER A 56 -12.12 -7.31 -9.46
N ASP A 57 -13.38 -6.89 -9.56
CA ASP A 57 -14.47 -7.71 -10.14
C ASP A 57 -14.52 -7.76 -11.69
N GLN A 58 -13.36 -7.61 -12.34
CA GLN A 58 -13.23 -7.74 -13.80
C GLN A 58 -12.97 -9.20 -14.20
#